data_AF-A0AA40CAK0-F1
#
_entry.id   AF-A0AA40CAK0-F1
#
_cell.length_a   1.000
_cell.length_b   1.000
_cell.length_c   1.000
_cell.angle_alpha   90.00
_cell.angle_beta   90.00
_cell.angle_gamma   90.00
#
_symmetry.space_group_name_H-M   'P 1'
#
loop_
_entity.id
_entity.type
_entity.pdbx_description
1 polymer ?
#
loop_
_entity_poly.entity_id
_entity_poly.type
_entity_poly.pdbx_seq_one_letter_code
_entity_poly.pdbx_strand_id
1 'polypeptide(L)'
;MQSSYERGFASDLVPVRSEIELTKSVYNGEVELKSDGSFFMDPASQQYVSKPSIEVDMAWTRLLDGLNIDIDQSEADLEGKTFKWPESGTYFTGLEVFHSLHCLNRLRQAMYPEYYNDLFSDPNDPPRERHIGHCINHLRQAIQCHADLTPMEWKQVGKKVILNTATQHTCRNFEKIQSWAIKRKTNFDKFKMIQNGSLTIVD
;
A
#
# COMPACT_ATOMS: atom_id res chain seq x y z
N MET A 1 -11.02 -0.15 -27.43
CA MET A 1 -11.28 0.98 -26.50
C MET A 1 -9.94 1.45 -25.94
N GLN A 2 -9.79 2.74 -25.66
CA GLN A 2 -8.53 3.31 -25.14
C GLN A 2 -8.39 3.02 -23.63
N SER A 3 -7.18 2.64 -23.20
CA SER A 3 -6.83 2.50 -21.78
C SER A 3 -7.04 3.82 -21.03
N SER A 4 -7.54 3.73 -19.80
CA SER A 4 -7.87 4.89 -18.96
C SER A 4 -7.94 4.51 -17.49
N TYR A 5 -7.97 5.50 -16.60
CA TYR A 5 -8.06 5.26 -15.16
C TYR A 5 -9.31 4.46 -14.79
N GLU A 6 -10.44 4.74 -15.45
CA GLU A 6 -11.75 4.11 -15.23
C GLU A 6 -11.96 2.76 -15.93
N ARG A 7 -11.13 2.40 -16.93
CA ARG A 7 -11.26 1.14 -17.69
C ARG A 7 -10.08 0.19 -17.56
N GLY A 8 -9.00 0.64 -16.93
CA GLY A 8 -7.76 -0.10 -16.81
C GLY A 8 -6.70 0.30 -17.83
N PHE A 9 -5.45 0.13 -17.44
CA PHE A 9 -4.24 0.32 -18.24
C PHE A 9 -3.71 -1.00 -18.77
N ALA A 10 -2.91 -0.97 -19.83
CA ALA A 10 -2.26 -2.17 -20.37
C ALA A 10 -1.38 -2.89 -19.34
N SER A 11 -0.78 -2.13 -18.41
CA SER A 11 0.03 -2.64 -17.30
C SER A 11 -0.78 -3.22 -16.14
N ASP A 12 -2.10 -3.01 -16.08
CA ASP A 12 -2.93 -3.56 -15.01
C ASP A 12 -3.07 -5.08 -15.19
N LEU A 13 -2.99 -5.82 -14.08
CA LEU A 13 -3.30 -7.25 -14.03
C LEU A 13 -4.71 -7.49 -14.58
N VAL A 14 -4.83 -8.26 -15.66
CA VAL A 14 -6.09 -8.39 -16.41
C VAL A 14 -7.27 -8.86 -15.53
N PRO A 15 -7.11 -9.90 -14.69
CA PRO A 15 -8.19 -10.37 -13.80
C PRO A 15 -8.80 -9.31 -12.87
N VAL A 16 -8.01 -8.36 -12.35
CA VAL A 16 -8.52 -7.33 -11.42
C VAL A 16 -9.23 -6.17 -12.13
N ARG A 17 -9.10 -6.04 -13.46
CA ARG A 17 -9.74 -4.93 -14.20
C ARG A 17 -11.26 -4.90 -14.06
N SER A 18 -11.88 -6.06 -13.86
CA SER A 18 -13.33 -6.19 -13.63
C SER A 18 -13.80 -5.55 -12.33
N GLU A 19 -12.89 -5.29 -11.39
CA GLU A 19 -13.17 -4.67 -10.10
C GLU A 19 -12.96 -3.14 -10.12
N ILE A 20 -12.51 -2.58 -11.25
CA ILE A 20 -12.32 -1.13 -11.37
C ILE A 20 -13.68 -0.44 -11.27
N GLU A 21 -13.83 0.31 -10.19
CA GLU A 21 -14.95 1.21 -9.95
C GLU A 21 -14.39 2.55 -9.49
N LEU A 22 -14.93 3.66 -9.99
CA LEU A 22 -14.55 4.98 -9.50
C LEU A 22 -15.41 5.40 -8.32
N THR A 23 -14.77 5.95 -7.30
CA THR A 23 -15.40 6.58 -6.15
C THR A 23 -14.85 7.98 -5.93
N LYS A 24 -15.61 8.80 -5.18
CA LYS A 24 -15.14 10.08 -4.66
C LYS A 24 -14.74 9.89 -3.21
N SER A 25 -13.47 10.12 -2.91
CA SER A 25 -12.93 9.97 -1.56
C SER A 25 -12.46 11.32 -1.06
N VAL A 26 -12.90 11.71 0.14
CA VAL A 26 -12.35 12.86 0.86
C VAL A 26 -11.20 12.35 1.72
N TYR A 27 -10.01 12.90 1.55
CA TYR A 27 -8.88 12.52 2.39
C TYR A 27 -9.11 12.99 3.83
N ASN A 28 -8.73 12.14 4.79
CA ASN A 28 -8.84 12.43 6.22
C ASN A 28 -7.45 12.74 6.81
N GLY A 29 -7.41 13.21 8.06
CA GLY A 29 -6.16 13.54 8.75
C GLY A 29 -5.59 14.91 8.43
N GLU A 30 -6.43 15.87 8.05
CA GLU A 30 -6.03 17.27 7.98
C GLU A 30 -5.46 17.76 9.32
N VAL A 31 -4.42 18.57 9.23
CA VAL A 31 -3.94 19.37 10.35
C VAL A 31 -4.62 20.73 10.28
N GLU A 32 -5.72 20.87 11.02
CA GLU A 32 -6.48 22.12 11.10
C GLU A 32 -5.78 23.13 12.00
N LEU A 33 -5.74 24.39 11.57
CA LEU A 33 -5.37 25.52 12.43
C LEU A 33 -6.63 26.15 13.01
N LYS A 34 -6.76 26.15 14.34
CA LYS A 34 -7.86 26.81 15.04
C LYS A 34 -7.61 28.31 15.16
N SER A 35 -8.69 29.06 15.42
CA SER A 35 -8.65 30.52 15.59
C SER A 35 -7.78 30.98 16.77
N ASP A 36 -7.60 30.13 17.78
CA ASP A 36 -6.71 30.36 18.92
C ASP A 36 -5.22 30.08 18.62
N GLY A 37 -4.91 29.65 17.40
CA GLY A 37 -3.55 29.34 16.96
C GLY A 37 -3.09 27.90 17.21
N SER A 38 -3.91 27.06 17.84
CA SER A 38 -3.60 25.64 18.06
C SER A 38 -3.81 24.80 16.79
N PHE A 39 -3.07 23.71 16.68
CA PHE A 39 -3.26 22.71 15.62
C PHE A 39 -4.09 21.54 16.14
N PHE A 40 -5.03 21.08 15.31
CA PHE A 40 -5.87 19.93 15.59
C PHE A 40 -5.73 18.92 14.45
N MET A 41 -5.62 17.65 14.80
CA MET A 41 -5.60 16.55 13.85
C MET A 41 -6.76 15.62 14.20
N ASP A 42 -7.55 15.26 13.21
CA ASP A 42 -8.71 14.38 13.38
C ASP A 42 -8.29 13.01 13.97
N PRO A 43 -8.84 12.59 15.13
CA PRO A 43 -8.59 11.27 15.68
C PRO A 43 -8.87 10.10 14.72
N ALA A 44 -9.78 10.26 13.77
CA ALA A 44 -10.10 9.21 12.80
C ALA A 44 -8.91 8.88 11.87
N SER A 45 -7.95 9.80 11.69
CA SER A 45 -6.73 9.52 10.92
C SER A 45 -5.72 8.64 11.68
N GLN A 46 -5.90 8.49 13.00
CA GLN A 46 -4.92 7.82 13.86
C GLN A 46 -4.87 6.31 13.68
N GLN A 47 -5.86 5.70 13.02
CA GLN A 47 -5.92 4.24 12.80
C GLN A 47 -4.62 3.65 12.24
N TYR A 48 -3.94 4.39 11.34
CA TYR A 48 -2.72 3.92 10.66
C TYR A 48 -1.43 4.64 11.11
N VAL A 49 -1.54 5.73 11.87
CA VAL A 49 -0.40 6.61 12.23
C VAL A 49 -0.25 6.83 13.74
N SER A 50 -1.00 6.10 14.57
CA SER A 50 -0.83 6.08 16.02
C SER A 50 0.58 5.63 16.42
N LYS A 51 0.96 5.94 17.67
CA LYS A 51 2.14 5.34 18.31
C LYS A 51 2.08 3.80 18.20
N PRO A 52 3.24 3.12 18.16
CA PRO A 52 3.30 1.67 18.06
C PRO A 52 2.41 0.99 19.11
N SER A 53 1.58 0.07 18.64
CA SER A 53 0.57 -0.64 19.41
C SER A 53 0.07 -1.83 18.60
N ILE A 54 -0.56 -2.79 19.26
CA ILE A 54 -1.15 -3.96 18.60
C ILE A 54 -2.24 -3.51 17.62
N GLU A 55 -3.02 -2.48 17.97
CA GLU A 55 -4.13 -1.98 17.17
C GLU A 55 -3.67 -1.40 15.84
N VAL A 56 -2.61 -0.57 15.83
CA VAL A 56 -2.06 -0.01 14.58
C VAL A 56 -1.41 -1.10 13.73
N ASP A 57 -0.71 -2.04 14.35
CA ASP A 57 -0.08 -3.15 13.62
C ASP A 57 -1.15 -4.08 13.00
N MET A 58 -2.24 -4.36 13.71
CA MET A 58 -3.38 -5.10 13.16
C MET A 58 -4.08 -4.35 12.03
N ALA A 59 -4.18 -3.01 12.11
CA ALA A 59 -4.76 -2.21 11.04
C ALA A 59 -3.94 -2.34 9.75
N TRP A 60 -2.60 -2.28 9.85
CA TRP A 60 -1.70 -2.49 8.72
C TRP A 60 -1.71 -3.92 8.19
N THR A 61 -1.75 -4.93 9.07
CA THR A 61 -1.87 -6.34 8.66
C THR A 61 -3.12 -6.57 7.83
N ARG A 62 -4.29 -6.07 8.28
CA ARG A 62 -5.53 -6.17 7.51
C ARG A 62 -5.47 -5.39 6.20
N LEU A 63 -4.83 -4.22 6.20
CA LEU A 63 -4.66 -3.41 5.00
C LEU A 63 -3.86 -4.17 3.92
N LEU A 64 -2.88 -4.97 4.34
CA LEU A 64 -1.97 -5.73 3.49
C LEU A 64 -2.37 -7.20 3.29
N ASP A 65 -3.55 -7.65 3.72
CA ASP A 65 -3.96 -9.06 3.62
C ASP A 65 -3.99 -9.59 2.18
N GLY A 66 -4.06 -8.70 1.17
CA GLY A 66 -3.99 -9.02 -0.26
C GLY A 66 -2.65 -8.71 -0.93
N LEU A 67 -1.56 -8.53 -0.17
CA LEU A 67 -0.23 -8.16 -0.71
C LEU A 67 0.27 -9.16 -1.75
N ASN A 68 0.18 -10.45 -1.42
CA ASN A 68 0.57 -11.55 -2.30
C ASN A 68 -0.67 -12.38 -2.66
N ILE A 69 -0.83 -12.65 -3.95
CA ILE A 69 -1.99 -13.32 -4.50
C ILE A 69 -1.59 -14.50 -5.40
N ASP A 70 -2.39 -15.55 -5.33
CA ASP A 70 -2.33 -16.69 -6.23
C ASP A 70 -3.15 -16.39 -7.50
N ILE A 71 -2.61 -16.78 -8.65
CA ILE A 71 -3.17 -16.59 -9.98
C ILE A 71 -3.21 -17.93 -10.70
N ASP A 72 -4.32 -18.18 -11.41
CA ASP A 72 -4.50 -19.40 -12.17
C ASP A 72 -3.60 -19.41 -13.42
N GLN A 73 -3.24 -20.61 -13.90
CA GLN A 73 -2.37 -20.74 -15.08
C GLN A 73 -2.93 -20.04 -16.32
N SER A 74 -4.26 -20.01 -16.49
CA SER A 74 -4.92 -19.29 -17.60
C SER A 74 -4.77 -17.77 -17.52
N GLU A 75 -4.36 -17.25 -16.36
CA GLU A 75 -4.21 -15.83 -16.06
C GLU A 75 -2.72 -15.46 -15.85
N ALA A 76 -1.82 -16.44 -15.88
CA ALA A 76 -0.43 -16.32 -15.45
C ALA A 76 0.54 -15.77 -16.50
N ASP A 77 0.14 -15.63 -17.76
CA ASP A 77 0.99 -15.03 -18.79
C ASP A 77 1.05 -13.51 -18.62
N LEU A 78 1.86 -13.08 -17.65
CA LEU A 78 2.13 -11.68 -17.32
C LEU A 78 3.55 -11.27 -17.73
N GLU A 79 4.06 -11.82 -18.84
CA GLU A 79 5.37 -11.45 -19.39
C GLU A 79 6.52 -11.60 -18.36
N GLY A 80 6.47 -12.64 -17.52
CA GLY A 80 7.48 -12.89 -16.49
C GLY A 80 7.28 -12.18 -15.15
N LYS A 81 6.14 -11.52 -14.92
CA LYS A 81 5.80 -10.84 -13.64
C LYS A 81 5.18 -11.77 -12.58
N THR A 82 5.22 -13.07 -12.82
CA THR A 82 4.72 -14.10 -11.91
C THR A 82 5.83 -15.05 -11.54
N PHE A 83 5.83 -15.53 -10.31
CA PHE A 83 6.61 -16.70 -9.93
C PHE A 83 5.71 -17.94 -9.97
N LYS A 84 6.21 -19.03 -10.54
CA LYS A 84 5.50 -20.31 -10.53
C LYS A 84 6.00 -21.16 -9.36
N TRP A 85 5.09 -21.54 -8.47
CA TRP A 85 5.40 -22.49 -7.40
C TRP A 85 5.83 -23.85 -7.98
N PRO A 86 7.04 -24.34 -7.65
CA PRO A 86 7.51 -25.62 -8.17
C PRO A 86 6.62 -26.81 -7.76
N GLU A 87 6.05 -26.76 -6.55
CA GLU A 87 5.29 -27.87 -5.98
C GLU A 87 3.83 -27.95 -6.48
N SER A 88 3.14 -26.82 -6.62
CA SER A 88 1.73 -26.78 -6.99
C SER A 88 1.48 -26.42 -8.46
N GLY A 89 2.45 -25.79 -9.12
CA GLY A 89 2.26 -25.22 -10.46
C GLY A 89 1.39 -23.96 -10.51
N THR A 90 0.85 -23.50 -9.38
CA THR A 90 0.15 -22.22 -9.21
C THR A 90 1.13 -21.07 -9.38
N TYR A 91 0.65 -19.92 -9.84
CA TYR A 91 1.47 -18.71 -9.96
C TYR A 91 1.18 -17.77 -8.79
N PHE A 92 2.20 -17.07 -8.28
CA PHE A 92 2.03 -15.98 -7.33
C PHE A 92 2.56 -14.66 -7.89
N THR A 93 1.93 -13.57 -7.48
CA THR A 93 2.33 -12.18 -7.78
C THR A 93 1.73 -11.24 -6.72
N GLY A 94 1.75 -9.93 -6.96
CA GLY A 94 1.10 -8.92 -6.13
C GLY A 94 0.54 -7.77 -6.97
N LEU A 95 -0.19 -6.85 -6.32
CA LEU A 95 -0.55 -5.56 -6.92
C LEU A 95 0.36 -4.47 -6.37
N GLU A 96 0.89 -3.61 -7.23
CA GLU A 96 1.81 -2.52 -6.87
C GLU A 96 1.27 -1.58 -5.77
N VAL A 97 -0.05 -1.40 -5.68
CA VAL A 97 -0.67 -0.62 -4.60
C VAL A 97 -0.37 -1.20 -3.21
N PHE A 98 -0.32 -2.51 -3.07
CA PHE A 98 0.04 -3.14 -1.80
C PHE A 98 1.53 -3.07 -1.53
N HIS A 99 2.39 -3.12 -2.55
CA HIS A 99 3.83 -2.89 -2.37
C HIS A 99 4.12 -1.46 -1.91
N SER A 100 3.42 -0.48 -2.49
CA SER A 100 3.45 0.91 -2.02
C SER A 100 2.99 1.02 -0.56
N LEU A 101 1.88 0.38 -0.18
CA LEU A 101 1.40 0.37 1.21
C LEU A 101 2.36 -0.35 2.16
N HIS A 102 2.97 -1.46 1.73
CA HIS A 102 4.03 -2.16 2.46
C HIS A 102 5.20 -1.20 2.74
N CYS A 103 5.69 -0.52 1.70
CA CYS A 103 6.78 0.46 1.81
C CYS A 103 6.44 1.60 2.78
N LEU A 104 5.19 2.08 2.75
CA LEU A 104 4.72 3.11 3.67
C LEU A 104 4.69 2.60 5.12
N ASN A 105 4.29 1.35 5.35
CA ASN A 105 4.33 0.73 6.67
C ASN A 105 5.77 0.56 7.18
N ARG A 106 6.71 0.14 6.33
CA ARG A 106 8.14 0.05 6.69
C ARG A 106 8.70 1.41 7.11
N LEU A 107 8.33 2.48 6.42
CA LEU A 107 8.69 3.85 6.82
C LEU A 107 8.09 4.24 8.17
N ARG A 108 6.81 3.94 8.41
CA ARG A 108 6.17 4.16 9.71
C ARG A 108 6.92 3.41 10.82
N GLN A 109 7.22 2.13 10.62
CA GLN A 109 7.93 1.30 11.61
C GLN A 109 9.35 1.82 11.85
N ALA A 110 10.04 2.28 10.81
CA ALA A 110 11.38 2.85 10.95
C ALA A 110 11.43 4.15 11.78
N MET A 111 10.31 4.83 12.00
CA MET A 111 10.22 5.97 12.93
C MET A 111 10.28 5.56 14.42
N TYR A 112 10.12 4.27 14.73
CA TYR A 112 10.09 3.75 16.10
C TYR A 112 11.07 2.57 16.27
N PRO A 113 12.39 2.79 16.07
CA PRO A 113 13.39 1.73 16.10
C PRO A 113 13.51 1.04 17.47
N GLU A 114 13.12 1.69 18.56
CA GLU A 114 13.11 1.09 19.89
C GLU A 114 11.99 0.05 20.05
N TYR A 115 10.88 0.20 19.31
CA TYR A 115 9.75 -0.72 19.33
C TYR A 115 9.88 -1.79 18.25
N TYR A 116 10.32 -1.43 17.04
CA TYR A 116 10.55 -2.34 15.90
C TYR A 116 12.03 -2.66 15.72
N ASN A 117 12.71 -2.99 16.82
CA ASN A 117 14.16 -3.20 16.89
C ASN A 117 14.65 -4.39 16.05
N ASP A 118 13.82 -5.42 15.87
CA ASP A 118 14.18 -6.63 15.13
C ASP A 118 13.79 -6.58 13.64
N LEU A 119 13.09 -5.53 13.19
CA LEU A 119 12.50 -5.50 11.84
C LEU A 119 13.54 -5.42 10.71
N PHE A 120 14.74 -4.90 10.99
CA PHE A 120 15.81 -4.73 10.01
C PHE A 120 17.12 -5.38 10.46
N SER A 121 17.02 -6.41 11.32
CA SER A 121 18.18 -7.06 11.92
C SER A 121 18.61 -8.35 11.22
N ASP A 122 17.81 -8.90 10.30
CA ASP A 122 18.17 -10.09 9.53
C ASP A 122 19.36 -9.79 8.60
N PRO A 123 20.51 -10.49 8.74
CA PRO A 123 21.68 -10.26 7.91
C PRO A 123 21.49 -10.71 6.45
N ASN A 124 20.46 -11.51 6.15
CA ASN A 124 20.11 -11.92 4.79
C ASN A 124 19.24 -10.89 4.07
N ASP A 125 18.67 -9.92 4.81
CA ASP A 125 17.86 -8.85 4.25
C ASP A 125 18.69 -7.60 3.95
N PRO A 126 18.19 -6.70 3.07
CA PRO A 126 18.81 -5.41 2.85
C PRO A 126 18.92 -4.63 4.18
N PRO A 127 20.08 -3.99 4.45
CA PRO A 127 20.23 -3.13 5.62
C PRO A 127 19.15 -2.06 5.66
N ARG A 128 18.74 -1.66 6.88
CA ARG A 128 17.69 -0.65 7.13
C ARG A 128 17.74 0.53 6.17
N GLU A 129 18.91 1.15 5.99
CA GLU A 129 19.09 2.32 5.15
C GLU A 129 18.78 2.07 3.67
N ARG A 130 19.18 0.89 3.15
CA ARG A 130 18.91 0.50 1.76
C ARG A 130 17.44 0.16 1.57
N HIS A 131 16.85 -0.58 2.52
CA HIS A 131 15.43 -0.92 2.47
C HIS A 131 14.58 0.37 2.51
N ILE A 132 14.82 1.25 3.49
CA ILE A 132 14.10 2.52 3.61
C ILE A 132 14.34 3.44 2.41
N GLY A 133 15.57 3.49 1.87
CA GLY A 133 15.85 4.22 0.63
C GLY A 133 15.06 3.70 -0.57
N HIS A 134 14.93 2.38 -0.71
CA HIS A 134 14.08 1.74 -1.70
C HIS A 134 12.60 2.11 -1.50
N CYS A 135 12.07 2.01 -0.29
CA CYS A 135 10.69 2.39 0.02
C CYS A 135 10.39 3.84 -0.37
N ILE A 136 11.26 4.79 -0.01
CA ILE A 136 11.11 6.21 -0.37
C ILE A 136 11.10 6.38 -1.88
N ASN A 137 12.05 5.75 -2.59
CA ASN A 137 12.13 5.89 -4.03
C ASN A 137 10.96 5.21 -4.77
N HIS A 138 10.47 4.07 -4.26
CA HIS A 138 9.31 3.38 -4.79
C HIS A 138 8.04 4.24 -4.62
N LEU A 139 7.78 4.73 -3.40
CA LEU A 139 6.63 5.60 -3.12
C LEU A 139 6.65 6.90 -3.92
N ARG A 140 7.82 7.55 -4.04
CA ARG A 140 7.99 8.73 -4.90
C ARG A 140 7.55 8.41 -6.34
N GLN A 141 8.01 7.30 -6.90
CA GLN A 141 7.66 6.90 -8.26
C GLN A 141 6.16 6.57 -8.40
N ALA A 142 5.58 5.86 -7.43
CA ALA A 142 4.16 5.54 -7.42
C ALA A 142 3.29 6.82 -7.39
N ILE A 143 3.65 7.80 -6.55
CA ILE A 143 2.97 9.11 -6.49
C ILE A 143 3.11 9.87 -7.81
N GLN A 144 4.31 9.94 -8.38
CA GLN A 144 4.55 10.62 -9.66
C GLN A 144 3.89 9.91 -10.85
N CYS A 145 3.75 8.59 -10.79
CA CYS A 145 3.04 7.80 -11.79
C CYS A 145 1.53 8.03 -11.71
N HIS A 146 0.99 8.11 -10.50
CA HIS A 146 -0.43 8.42 -10.29
C HIS A 146 -0.78 9.85 -10.74
N ALA A 147 0.12 10.80 -10.49
CA ALA A 147 0.03 12.20 -10.94
C ALA A 147 -1.35 12.83 -10.71
N ASP A 148 -1.83 12.80 -9.46
CA ASP A 148 -3.12 13.39 -9.09
C ASP A 148 -3.15 14.90 -9.40
N LEU A 149 -4.07 15.29 -10.30
CA LEU A 149 -4.23 16.67 -10.77
C LEU A 149 -5.27 17.47 -9.98
N THR A 150 -5.80 16.91 -8.88
CA THR A 150 -6.74 17.61 -8.00
C THR A 150 -6.08 18.89 -7.47
N PRO A 151 -6.67 20.09 -7.70
CA PRO A 151 -6.06 21.34 -7.25
C PRO A 151 -5.91 21.39 -5.73
N MET A 152 -4.80 21.96 -5.25
CA MET A 152 -4.62 22.26 -3.84
C MET A 152 -5.62 23.34 -3.40
N GLU A 153 -6.34 23.11 -2.31
CA GLU A 153 -7.26 24.08 -1.74
C GLU A 153 -6.58 24.86 -0.62
N TRP A 154 -6.70 26.19 -0.64
CA TRP A 154 -6.08 27.06 0.37
C TRP A 154 -7.16 27.87 1.10
N LYS A 155 -7.05 27.97 2.43
CA LYS A 155 -7.98 28.74 3.26
C LYS A 155 -7.25 29.75 4.14
N GLN A 156 -7.90 30.88 4.41
CA GLN A 156 -7.39 31.89 5.34
C GLN A 156 -7.94 31.64 6.74
N VAL A 157 -7.05 31.53 7.73
CA VAL A 157 -7.38 31.47 9.16
C VAL A 157 -6.68 32.62 9.87
N GLY A 158 -7.45 33.64 10.25
CA GLY A 158 -6.91 34.88 10.81
C GLY A 158 -5.96 35.57 9.82
N LYS A 159 -4.67 35.66 10.17
CA LYS A 159 -3.61 36.25 9.32
C LYS A 159 -2.79 35.21 8.54
N LYS A 160 -3.15 33.93 8.61
CA LYS A 160 -2.41 32.83 7.95
C LYS A 160 -3.21 32.27 6.78
N VAL A 161 -2.51 31.89 5.72
CA VAL A 161 -3.05 31.09 4.61
C VAL A 161 -2.49 29.68 4.79
N ILE A 162 -3.38 28.69 4.90
CA ILE A 162 -3.02 27.29 5.15
C ILE A 162 -3.62 26.40 4.07
N LEU A 163 -2.96 25.27 3.82
CA LEU A 163 -3.44 24.23 2.94
C LEU A 163 -4.61 23.49 3.60
N ASN A 164 -5.73 23.38 2.90
CA ASN A 164 -6.79 22.44 3.22
C ASN A 164 -6.48 21.12 2.49
N THR A 165 -6.25 20.06 3.25
CA THR A 165 -5.96 18.72 2.69
C THR A 165 -7.16 17.79 2.73
N ALA A 166 -8.28 18.19 3.36
CA ALA A 166 -9.54 17.44 3.35
C ALA A 166 -10.32 17.69 2.06
N THR A 167 -9.67 17.45 0.93
CA THR A 167 -10.25 17.68 -0.40
C THR A 167 -10.77 16.38 -1.00
N GLN A 168 -11.69 16.51 -1.95
CA GLN A 168 -12.28 15.36 -2.64
C GLN A 168 -11.43 14.96 -3.84
N HIS A 169 -11.08 13.67 -3.92
CA HIS A 169 -10.32 13.06 -5.01
C HIS A 169 -11.17 12.06 -5.78
N THR A 170 -10.79 11.77 -7.03
CA THR A 170 -11.38 10.66 -7.80
C THR A 170 -10.44 9.47 -7.72
N CYS A 171 -10.90 8.39 -7.10
CA CYS A 171 -10.08 7.21 -6.84
C CYS A 171 -10.71 5.97 -7.45
N ARG A 172 -9.90 4.96 -7.77
CA ARG A 172 -10.38 3.58 -7.88
C ARG A 172 -10.84 3.14 -6.49
N ASN A 173 -11.94 2.40 -6.42
CA ASN A 173 -12.49 1.85 -5.19
C ASN A 173 -11.49 0.83 -4.62
N PHE A 174 -10.70 1.27 -3.65
CA PHE A 174 -9.66 0.44 -3.06
C PHE A 174 -10.24 -0.75 -2.30
N GLU A 175 -11.39 -0.62 -1.64
CA GLU A 175 -12.04 -1.71 -0.91
C GLU A 175 -12.43 -2.87 -1.84
N LYS A 176 -12.89 -2.57 -3.06
CA LYS A 176 -13.18 -3.59 -4.08
C LYS A 176 -11.90 -4.32 -4.52
N ILE A 177 -10.86 -3.56 -4.84
CA ILE A 177 -9.55 -4.12 -5.25
C ILE A 177 -8.97 -4.98 -4.12
N GLN A 178 -9.05 -4.50 -2.88
CA GLN A 178 -8.59 -5.22 -1.69
C GLN A 178 -9.39 -6.49 -1.43
N SER A 179 -10.71 -6.41 -1.49
CA SER A 179 -11.58 -7.57 -1.32
C SER A 179 -11.31 -8.64 -2.38
N TRP A 180 -11.03 -8.22 -3.62
CA TRP A 180 -10.64 -9.13 -4.70
C TRP A 180 -9.29 -9.81 -4.43
N ALA A 181 -8.30 -9.06 -3.92
CA ALA A 181 -6.97 -9.57 -3.60
C ALA A 181 -6.99 -10.52 -2.40
N ILE A 182 -7.73 -10.18 -1.33
CA ILE A 182 -7.88 -11.02 -0.13
C ILE A 182 -8.44 -12.40 -0.47
N LYS A 183 -9.42 -12.48 -1.38
CA LYS A 183 -9.99 -13.76 -1.84
C LYS A 183 -8.97 -14.66 -2.53
N ARG A 184 -7.85 -14.09 -2.99
CA ARG A 184 -6.76 -14.77 -3.70
C ARG A 184 -5.47 -14.81 -2.89
N LYS A 185 -5.51 -14.43 -1.61
CA LYS A 185 -4.33 -14.36 -0.74
C LYS A 185 -3.54 -15.67 -0.80
N THR A 186 -2.26 -15.56 -1.15
CA THR A 186 -1.35 -16.70 -1.11
C THR A 186 -1.22 -17.20 0.33
N ASN A 187 -1.42 -18.49 0.54
CA ASN A 187 -1.17 -19.13 1.82
C ASN A 187 0.21 -19.79 1.78
N PHE A 188 1.22 -19.07 2.26
CA PHE A 188 2.61 -19.53 2.26
C PHE A 188 2.84 -20.79 3.10
N ASP A 189 2.03 -21.02 4.14
CA ASP A 189 2.13 -22.21 4.98
C ASP A 189 1.82 -23.50 4.21
N LYS A 190 1.29 -23.44 2.99
CA LYS A 190 1.06 -24.62 2.14
C LYS A 190 2.32 -25.14 1.45
N PHE A 191 3.39 -24.35 1.37
CA PHE A 191 4.59 -24.70 0.62
C PHE A 191 5.70 -25.22 1.53
N LYS A 192 6.14 -26.46 1.32
CA LYS A 192 7.16 -27.09 2.18
C LYS A 192 8.49 -26.37 2.11
N MET A 193 8.84 -25.83 0.95
CA MET A 193 10.06 -25.02 0.76
C MET A 193 10.09 -23.76 1.63
N ILE A 194 8.94 -23.15 1.90
CA ILE A 194 8.86 -22.00 2.82
C ILE A 194 8.99 -22.51 4.26
N GLN A 195 8.24 -23.55 4.63
CA GLN A 195 8.26 -24.12 5.99
C GLN A 195 9.65 -24.62 6.44
N ASN A 196 10.42 -25.20 5.52
CA ASN A 196 11.75 -25.75 5.81
C ASN A 196 12.89 -24.76 5.54
N GLY A 197 12.59 -23.52 5.12
CA GLY A 197 13.57 -22.48 4.84
C GLY A 197 14.42 -22.70 3.58
N SER A 198 14.05 -23.62 2.69
CA SER A 198 14.73 -23.79 1.39
C SER A 198 14.42 -22.66 0.42
N LEU A 199 13.35 -21.91 0.67
CA LEU A 199 12.97 -20.72 -0.05
C LEU A 199 12.46 -19.67 0.95
N THR A 200 12.94 -18.44 0.82
CA THR A 200 12.52 -17.29 1.63
C THR A 200 11.95 -16.23 0.71
N ILE A 201 10.87 -15.58 1.14
CA ILE A 201 10.33 -14.40 0.47
C ILE A 201 10.94 -13.19 1.14
N VAL A 202 11.63 -12.38 0.35
CA VAL A 202 12.22 -11.12 0.80
C VAL A 202 11.37 -10.01 0.20
N ASP A 203 10.66 -9.26 1.05
CA ASP A 203 9.81 -8.12 0.68
C ASP A 203 10.27 -6.81 1.32
#